data_AF-A0A1E4HKV7-F1
#
_entry.id   AF-A0A1E4HKV7-F1
#
_cell.length_a   1.000
_cell.length_b   1.000
_cell.length_c   1.000
_cell.angle_alpha   90.00
_cell.angle_beta   90.00
_cell.angle_gamma   90.00
#
_symmetry.space_group_name_H-M   'P 1'
#
loop_
_entity.id
_entity.type
_entity.pdbx_description
1 polymer ?
#
loop_
_entity_poly.entity_id
_entity_poly.type
_entity_poly.pdbx_seq_one_letter_code
_entity_poly.pdbx_strand_id
1 'polypeptide(L)' 'MTPTRIYTVTDGETDEKYLVRAATTAQAIVHVSRRFRAAVATQEQLVAMLDAGVPVETYKAAKQSELLP' A
#
# COMPACT_ATOMS: atom_id res chain seq x y z
N MET A 1 -0.78 13.98 23.61
CA MET A 1 -1.61 13.62 22.44
C MET A 1 -0.79 13.87 21.18
N THR A 2 -0.69 12.90 20.27
CA THR A 2 -0.01 13.11 18.98
C THR A 2 -0.91 13.95 18.08
N PRO A 3 -0.44 15.06 17.47
CA PRO A 3 -1.26 15.86 16.56
C PRO A 3 -1.71 15.02 15.37
N THR A 4 -2.97 15.15 14.97
CA THR A 4 -3.54 14.46 13.80
C THR A 4 -3.88 15.47 12.70
N ARG A 5 -3.80 15.02 11.44
CA ARG A 5 -4.18 15.78 10.24
C ARG A 5 -5.25 15.01 9.47
N ILE A 6 -5.97 15.69 8.58
CA ILE A 6 -6.88 15.05 7.61
C ILE A 6 -6.09 14.87 6.31
N TYR A 7 -6.01 13.62 5.83
CA TYR A 7 -5.36 13.25 4.58
C TYR A 7 -6.43 12.90 3.55
N THR A 8 -6.24 13.35 2.31
CA THR A 8 -6.95 12.80 1.15
C THR A 8 -6.14 11.60 0.65
N VAL A 9 -6.77 10.43 0.61
CA VAL A 9 -6.18 9.21 0.03
C VAL A 9 -6.94 8.89 -1.25
N THR A 10 -6.22 8.62 -2.33
CA THR A 10 -6.79 8.28 -3.64
C THR A 10 -6.40 6.86 -3.99
N ASP A 11 -7.40 6.04 -4.34
CA ASP A 11 -7.17 4.73 -4.91
C ASP A 11 -6.57 4.88 -6.32
N GLY A 12 -5.37 4.36 -6.53
CA GLY A 12 -4.66 4.46 -7.81
C GLY A 12 -5.29 3.63 -8.93
N GLU A 13 -6.16 2.66 -8.62
CA GLU A 13 -6.84 1.83 -9.62
C GLU A 13 -8.22 2.40 -9.99
N THR A 14 -8.96 2.93 -9.02
CA THR A 14 -10.36 3.35 -9.19
C THR A 14 -10.58 4.87 -9.21
N ASP A 15 -9.57 5.67 -8.86
CA ASP A 15 -9.64 7.12 -8.60
C ASP A 15 -10.61 7.51 -7.46
N GLU A 16 -11.08 6.55 -6.67
CA GLU A 16 -11.93 6.81 -5.51
C GLU A 16 -11.16 7.56 -4.41
N LYS A 17 -11.82 8.53 -3.75
CA LYS A 17 -11.20 9.42 -2.77
C LYS A 17 -11.77 9.23 -1.38
N TYR A 18 -10.87 9.17 -0.40
CA TYR A 18 -11.19 9.03 1.02
C TYR A 18 -10.58 10.16 1.83
N LEU A 19 -11.31 10.62 2.86
CA LEU A 19 -10.78 11.55 3.86
C LEU A 19 -10.52 10.79 5.16
N VAL A 20 -9.28 10.81 5.64
CA VAL A 20 -8.86 10.05 6.81
C VAL A 20 -8.13 10.95 7.80
N ARG A 21 -8.58 10.94 9.06
CA ARG A 21 -7.85 11.57 10.17
C ARG A 21 -6.79 10.61 10.70
N ALA A 22 -5.52 10.99 10.65
CA ALA A 22 -4.41 10.15 11.11
C ALA A 22 -3.22 10.99 11.62
N ALA A 23 -2.26 10.36 12.30
CA ALA A 23 -1.01 11.01 12.67
C ALA A 23 -0.01 11.05 11.51
N THR A 24 -0.04 10.05 10.62
CA THR A 24 0.89 9.91 9.48
C THR A 24 0.16 9.50 8.19
N THR A 25 0.75 9.77 7.02
CA THR A 25 0.23 9.34 5.73
C THR A 25 0.10 7.81 5.65
N ALA A 26 1.05 7.06 6.23
CA ALA A 26 0.99 5.59 6.26
C ALA A 26 -0.24 5.07 7.02
N GLN A 27 -0.56 5.67 8.16
CA GLN A 27 -1.79 5.32 8.91
C GLN A 27 -3.05 5.65 8.10
N ALA A 28 -3.05 6.77 7.37
CA ALA A 28 -4.18 7.14 6.51
C ALA A 28 -4.38 6.14 5.37
N ILE A 29 -3.30 5.75 4.68
CA ILE A 29 -3.33 4.74 3.61
C ILE A 29 -3.83 3.41 4.15
N VAL A 30 -3.21 2.87 5.22
CA VAL A 30 -3.60 1.57 5.82
C VAL A 30 -5.08 1.55 6.23
N HIS A 31 -5.63 2.68 6.69
CA HIS A 31 -7.03 2.77 7.10
C HIS A 31 -8.01 2.46 5.96
N VAL A 32 -7.66 2.84 4.73
CA VAL A 32 -8.52 2.72 3.53
C VAL A 32 -8.09 1.58 2.62
N SER A 33 -6.83 1.12 2.67
CA SER A 33 -6.32 -0.07 1.96
C SER A 33 -6.92 -1.40 2.47
N ARG A 34 -8.12 -1.38 3.07
CA ARG A 34 -8.81 -2.56 3.61
C ARG A 34 -9.12 -3.63 2.56
N ARG A 35 -8.99 -3.32 1.26
CA ARG A 35 -9.11 -4.29 0.17
C ARG A 35 -7.96 -5.31 0.15
N PHE A 36 -6.76 -4.91 0.60
CA PHE A 36 -5.58 -5.75 0.54
C PHE A 36 -5.18 -6.24 1.94
N ARG A 37 -4.68 -7.46 2.01
CA ARG A 37 -4.05 -8.03 3.21
C ARG A 37 -2.72 -8.63 2.79
N ALA A 38 -1.71 -8.42 3.62
CA ALA A 38 -0.41 -9.01 3.44
C ALA A 38 -0.12 -9.93 4.64
N ALA A 39 0.37 -11.12 4.34
CA ALA A 39 0.95 -12.05 5.30
C ALA A 39 2.21 -12.63 4.66
N VAL A 40 3.14 -13.14 5.48
CA VAL A 40 4.28 -13.91 4.96
C VAL A 40 3.73 -15.19 4.35
N ALA A 41 4.01 -15.42 3.06
CA ALA A 41 3.59 -16.64 2.38
C ALA A 41 4.31 -17.86 2.99
N THR A 42 3.58 -18.96 3.22
CA THR A 42 4.21 -20.24 3.57
C THR A 42 4.90 -20.86 2.36
N GLN A 43 5.75 -21.87 2.57
CA GLN A 43 6.43 -22.54 1.48
C GLN A 43 5.43 -23.22 0.51
N GLU A 44 4.39 -23.84 1.04
CA GLU A 44 3.36 -24.52 0.25
C GLU A 44 2.58 -23.51 -0.61
N GLN A 45 2.25 -22.35 -0.04
CA GLN A 45 1.59 -21.26 -0.78
C GLN A 45 2.48 -20.71 -1.88
N LEU A 46 3.77 -20.50 -1.58
CA LEU A 46 4.74 -20.01 -2.56
C LEU A 46 4.84 -20.96 -3.76
N VAL A 47 5.00 -22.27 -3.52
CA VAL A 47 5.08 -23.27 -4.60
C VAL A 47 3.78 -23.28 -5.42
N ALA A 48 2.62 -23.33 -4.75
CA ALA A 48 1.33 -23.38 -5.44
C ALA A 48 1.08 -22.15 -6.33
N MET A 49 1.49 -20.95 -5.88
CA MET A 49 1.32 -19.72 -6.66
C MET A 49 2.28 -19.65 -7.85
N LEU A 50 3.52 -20.11 -7.69
CA LEU A 50 4.50 -20.19 -8.78
C LEU A 50 4.07 -21.19 -9.86
N ASP A 51 3.55 -22.36 -9.46
CA ASP A 51 2.99 -23.36 -10.39
C ASP A 51 1.76 -22.83 -11.14
N ALA A 52 0.97 -21.96 -10.49
CA ALA A 52 -0.15 -21.26 -11.12
C ALA A 52 0.28 -20.11 -12.05
N GLY A 53 1.59 -19.89 -12.23
CA GLY A 53 2.15 -18.85 -13.10
C GLY A 53 2.13 -17.44 -12.50
N VAL A 54 1.93 -17.30 -11.19
CA VAL A 54 1.99 -15.99 -10.52
C VAL A 54 3.44 -15.66 -10.18
N PRO A 55 4.05 -14.62 -10.77
CA PRO A 55 5.45 -14.30 -10.53
C PRO A 55 5.68 -13.63 -9.16
N VAL A 56 6.89 -13.78 -8.61
CA VAL A 56 7.34 -12.97 -7.48
C VAL A 56 7.89 -11.66 -8.00
N GLU A 57 7.29 -10.56 -7.57
CA GLU A 57 7.74 -9.21 -7.91
C GLU A 57 8.54 -8.59 -6.76
N THR A 58 9.59 -7.85 -7.10
CA THR A 58 10.38 -7.08 -6.13
C THR A 58 9.89 -5.65 -6.12
N TYR A 59 9.52 -5.14 -4.93
CA TYR A 59 9.15 -3.73 -4.75
C TYR A 59 10.27 -2.82 -5.28
N LYS A 60 9.93 -1.93 -6.22
CA LYS A 60 10.79 -0.83 -6.65
C LYS A 60 10.26 0.45 -6.04
N ALA A 61 11.03 1.04 -5.12
CA ALA A 61 10.70 2.34 -4.57
C ALA A 61 10.66 3.37 -5.71
N ALA A 62 9.58 4.16 -5.78
CA ALA A 62 9.55 5.32 -6.66
C ALA A 62 10.66 6.29 -6.22
N LYS A 63 11.58 6.65 -7.13
CA LYS A 63 12.62 7.64 -6.86
C LYS A 63 11.96 8.98 -6.58
N GLN A 64 11.87 9.35 -5.31
CA GLN A 64 11.44 10.69 -4.86
C GLN A 64 12.59 11.71 -4.99
N SER A 65 13.34 11.71 -6.10
CA SER A 65 14.54 12.56 -6.29
C SER A 65 14.48 13.55 -7.46
N GLU A 66 13.33 13.74 -8.11
CA GLU A 66 13.20 14.68 -9.25
C GLU A 66 12.22 15.84 -9.00
N LEU A 67 11.80 16.07 -7.75
CA LEU A 67 10.94 17.20 -7.39
C LEU A 67 11.54 18.01 -6.24
N LEU A 68 12.68 18.65 -6.52
CA LEU A 68 13.14 19.88 -5.85
C LEU A 68 13.72 20.79 -6.93
N PRO A 69 13.11 21.95 -7.26
CA PRO A 69 13.90 23.10 -7.71
C PRO A 69 14.74 23.66 -6.56
#